data_AF-A0A921QKU3-F1
#
_entry.id   AF-A0A921QKU3-F1
#
_cell.length_a   1.000
_cell.length_b   1.000
_cell.length_c   1.000
_cell.angle_alpha   90.00
_cell.angle_beta   90.00
_cell.angle_gamma   90.00
#
_symmetry.space_group_name_H-M   'P 1'
#
loop_
_entity.id
_entity.type
_entity.pdbx_description
1 polymer ?
#
loop_
_entity_poly.entity_id
_entity_poly.type
_entity_poly.pdbx_seq_one_letter_code
_entity_poly.pdbx_strand_id
1 'polypeptide(L)'
;MEERRRPRARGSGRRPSPRAAGTALRRKKVRELRRLVPGGEEAPAGALLVRAADYIVRLRARVELLRALAAVYDDVDVAAAAPSPLELAVADDDGADAASADADAWAA
;
A
#
# COMPACT_ATOMS: atom_id res chain seq x y z
N MET A 1 14.79 2.16 74.12
CA MET A 1 15.08 1.89 72.70
C MET A 1 13.84 2.29 71.89
N GLU A 2 13.77 3.54 71.44
CA GLU A 2 12.66 4.02 70.61
C GLU A 2 13.16 4.27 69.18
N GLU A 3 12.86 3.32 68.30
CA GLU A 3 13.12 3.42 66.88
C GLU A 3 12.21 4.48 66.25
N ARG A 4 12.78 5.67 66.04
CA ARG A 4 12.18 6.75 65.26
C ARG A 4 12.07 6.32 63.80
N ARG A 5 10.92 5.74 63.43
CA ARG A 5 10.54 5.49 62.03
C ARG A 5 10.38 6.82 61.29
N ARG A 6 11.36 7.16 60.45
CA ARG A 6 11.26 8.30 59.52
C ARG A 6 10.33 7.93 58.35
N PRO A 7 9.26 8.69 58.06
CA PRO A 7 8.52 8.51 56.83
C PRO A 7 9.35 9.01 55.65
N ARG A 8 9.65 8.12 54.69
CA ARG A 8 10.21 8.50 53.39
C ARG A 8 9.15 9.34 52.66
N ALA A 9 9.51 10.59 52.36
CA ALA A 9 8.68 11.50 51.59
C ALA A 9 8.19 10.82 50.31
N ARG A 10 6.87 10.68 50.18
CA ARG A 10 6.21 10.30 48.94
C ARG A 10 6.65 11.27 47.86
N GLY A 11 7.32 10.75 46.84
CA GLY A 11 7.69 11.50 45.65
C GLY A 11 6.49 12.29 45.14
N SER A 12 6.64 13.61 45.15
CA SER A 12 5.73 14.59 44.59
C SER A 12 5.18 14.09 43.25
N GLY A 13 3.91 13.69 43.24
CA GLY A 13 3.13 13.44 42.04
C GLY A 13 2.93 14.74 41.27
N ARG A 14 4.01 15.24 40.65
CA ARG A 14 3.95 16.37 39.75
C ARG A 14 3.26 15.87 38.48
N ARG A 15 1.95 16.12 38.38
CA ARG A 15 1.22 15.99 37.13
C ARG A 15 2.03 16.68 36.03
N PRO A 16 2.33 16.00 34.90
CA PRO A 16 3.06 16.60 33.81
C PRO A 16 2.38 17.89 33.37
N SER A 17 3.13 18.98 33.32
CA SER A 17 2.61 20.24 32.78
C SER A 17 2.11 20.01 31.33
N PRO A 18 0.99 20.64 30.92
CA PRO A 18 0.51 20.56 29.54
C PRO A 18 1.58 20.93 28.51
N ARG A 19 2.48 21.86 28.86
CA ARG A 19 3.64 22.23 28.03
C ARG A 19 4.62 21.07 27.85
N ALA A 20 4.91 20.34 28.92
CA ALA A 20 5.76 19.15 28.86
C ALA A 20 5.13 18.04 28.01
N ALA A 21 3.82 17.81 28.13
CA ALA A 21 3.08 16.87 27.29
C ALA A 21 3.16 17.25 25.80
N GLY A 22 2.97 18.53 25.46
CA GLY A 22 3.09 19.03 24.10
C GLY A 22 4.49 18.84 23.50
N THR A 23 5.55 19.07 24.28
CA THR A 23 6.93 18.82 23.83
C THR A 23 7.24 17.34 23.61
N ALA A 24 6.69 16.45 24.46
CA ALA A 24 6.84 15.00 24.29
C ALA A 24 6.15 14.51 23.01
N LEU A 25 4.94 14.99 22.74
CA LEU A 25 4.22 14.68 21.50
C LEU A 25 4.98 15.18 20.26
N ARG A 26 5.50 16.41 20.31
CA ARG A 26 6.32 16.97 19.21
C ARG A 26 7.54 16.11 18.94
N ARG A 27 8.28 15.71 19.99
CA ARG A 27 9.45 14.82 19.85
C ARG A 27 9.07 13.47 19.24
N LYS A 28 7.95 12.88 19.65
CA LYS A 28 7.44 11.63 19.07
C LYS A 28 7.14 11.79 17.57
N LYS A 29 6.41 12.85 17.19
CA LYS A 29 6.08 13.14 15.79
C LYS A 29 7.32 13.36 14.93
N VAL A 30 8.31 14.13 15.43
CA VAL A 30 9.58 14.35 14.73
C VAL A 30 10.32 13.02 14.55
N ARG A 31 10.37 12.17 15.57
CA ARG A 31 11.01 10.85 15.47
C ARG A 31 10.33 9.97 14.43
N GLU A 32 9.01 9.91 14.40
CA GLU A 32 8.33 9.10 13.38
C GLU A 32 8.54 9.67 11.96
N LEU A 33 8.54 10.99 11.81
CA LEU A 33 8.82 11.60 10.50
C LEU A 33 10.24 11.28 10.01
N ARG A 34 11.23 11.21 10.90
CA ARG A 34 12.61 10.81 10.56
C ARG A 34 12.72 9.41 10.00
N ARG A 35 11.91 8.49 10.51
CA ARG A 35 11.86 7.09 10.06
C ARG A 35 11.18 6.92 8.70
N LEU A 36 10.22 7.78 8.39
CA LEU A 36 9.43 7.70 7.15
C LEU A 36 10.11 8.40 5.96
N VAL A 37 10.89 9.45 6.22
CA VAL A 37 11.51 10.25 5.16
C VAL A 37 12.93 9.71 4.88
N PRO A 38 13.26 9.36 3.63
CA PRO A 38 14.62 8.97 3.27
C PRO A 38 15.64 10.05 3.65
N GLY A 39 16.70 9.67 4.37
CA GLY A 39 17.69 10.61 4.91
C GLY A 39 17.14 11.52 6.02
N GLY A 40 16.03 11.15 6.65
CA GLY A 40 15.37 11.92 7.72
C GLY A 40 16.11 11.87 9.05
N GLU A 41 16.75 10.76 9.39
CA GLU A 41 17.48 10.59 10.66
C GLU A 41 18.64 11.59 10.82
N GLU A 42 19.31 11.92 9.72
CA GLU A 42 20.42 12.90 9.66
C GLU A 42 19.91 14.35 9.55
N ALA A 43 18.63 14.55 9.24
CA ALA A 43 18.10 15.87 8.94
C ALA A 43 17.81 16.70 10.22
N PRO A 44 18.16 18.01 10.20
CA PRO A 44 17.71 18.94 11.23
C PRO A 44 16.18 19.00 11.30
N ALA A 45 15.62 19.09 12.51
CA ALA A 45 14.17 19.10 12.71
C ALA A 45 13.44 20.21 11.94
N GLY A 46 14.09 21.35 11.71
CA GLY A 46 13.53 22.46 10.91
C GLY A 46 13.43 22.16 9.41
N ALA A 47 14.27 21.29 8.87
CA ALA A 47 14.30 20.94 7.44
C ALA A 47 13.45 19.70 7.11
N LEU A 48 12.99 18.97 8.13
CA LEU A 48 12.30 17.68 7.96
C LEU A 48 10.98 17.78 7.20
N LEU A 49 10.23 18.86 7.40
CA LEU A 49 8.97 19.08 6.69
C LEU A 49 9.17 19.34 5.20
N VAL A 50 10.22 20.11 4.85
CA VAL A 50 10.57 20.39 3.45
C VAL A 50 10.98 19.09 2.76
N ARG A 51 11.89 18.32 3.38
CA ARG A 51 12.29 17.00 2.83
C ARG A 51 11.10 16.04 2.70
N ALA A 52 10.17 16.05 3.66
CA ALA A 52 8.96 15.24 3.60
C ALA A 52 8.09 15.64 2.42
N ALA A 53 7.89 16.95 2.18
CA ALA A 53 7.13 17.45 1.05
C ALA A 53 7.76 17.01 -0.28
N ASP A 54 9.08 17.19 -0.44
CA ASP A 54 9.80 16.75 -1.63
C ASP A 54 9.68 15.24 -1.85
N TYR A 55 9.77 14.45 -0.78
CA TYR A 55 9.62 13.01 -0.85
C TYR A 55 8.21 12.60 -1.29
N ILE A 56 7.17 13.24 -0.76
CA ILE A 56 5.77 12.99 -1.17
C ILE A 56 5.59 13.26 -2.66
N VAL A 57 6.13 14.38 -3.17
CA VAL A 57 6.04 14.72 -4.59
C VAL A 57 6.73 13.65 -5.46
N ARG A 58 7.97 13.27 -5.12
CA ARG A 58 8.69 12.22 -5.86
C ARG A 58 7.97 10.88 -5.81
N LEU A 59 7.39 10.52 -4.66
CA LEU A 59 6.67 9.26 -4.50
C LEU A 59 5.40 9.22 -5.34
N ARG A 60 4.65 10.33 -5.39
CA ARG A 60 3.46 10.44 -6.25
C ARG A 60 3.82 10.29 -7.72
N ALA A 61 4.83 11.01 -8.19
CA ALA A 61 5.30 10.91 -9.57
C ALA A 61 5.73 9.46 -9.92
N ARG A 62 6.42 8.78 -9.00
CA ARG A 62 6.81 7.37 -9.21
C ARG A 62 5.60 6.44 -9.30
N VAL A 63 4.58 6.63 -8.47
CA VAL A 63 3.35 5.83 -8.52
C VAL A 63 2.58 6.09 -9.81
N GLU A 64 2.48 7.36 -10.24
CA GLU A 64 1.84 7.72 -11.51
C GLU A 64 2.56 7.09 -12.71
N LEU A 65 3.89 7.16 -12.74
CA LEU A 65 4.70 6.49 -13.77
C LEU A 65 4.45 4.98 -13.80
N LEU A 66 4.50 4.32 -12.64
CA LEU A 66 4.30 2.86 -12.56
C LEU A 66 2.89 2.45 -13.00
N ARG A 67 1.87 3.26 -12.69
CA ARG A 67 0.50 3.04 -13.17
C ARG A 67 0.38 3.22 -14.68
N ALA A 68 1.00 4.25 -15.24
CA ALA A 68 1.02 4.46 -16.68
C ALA A 68 1.73 3.30 -17.40
N LEU A 69 2.84 2.82 -16.85
CA LEU A 69 3.52 1.64 -17.38
C LEU A 69 2.64 0.39 -17.28
N ALA A 70 2.00 0.15 -16.13
CA ALA A 70 1.10 -0.99 -15.97
C ALA A 70 -0.03 -0.97 -17.00
N ALA A 71 -0.66 0.19 -17.24
CA ALA A 71 -1.69 0.32 -18.26
C ALA A 71 -1.18 -0.03 -19.68
N VAL A 72 0.04 0.39 -20.03
CA VAL A 72 0.64 0.02 -21.32
C VAL A 72 0.86 -1.48 -21.42
N TYR A 73 1.30 -2.14 -20.35
CA TYR A 73 1.48 -3.60 -20.36
C TYR A 73 0.13 -4.35 -20.40
N ASP A 74 -0.87 -3.88 -19.65
CA ASP A 74 -2.23 -4.45 -19.70
C ASP A 74 -2.83 -4.32 -21.12
N ASP A 75 -2.64 -3.18 -21.79
CA ASP A 75 -3.09 -2.96 -23.17
C ASP A 75 -2.32 -3.83 -24.19
N VAL A 76 -1.02 -4.03 -23.98
CA VAL A 76 -0.19 -4.91 -24.82
C VAL A 76 -0.57 -6.38 -24.64
N ASP A 77 -0.91 -6.80 -23.43
CA ASP A 77 -1.40 -8.15 -23.16
C ASP A 77 -2.79 -8.39 -23.79
N VAL A 78 -3.68 -7.39 -23.82
CA VAL A 78 -4.96 -7.46 -24.55
C VAL A 78 -4.74 -7.51 -26.07
N ALA A 79 -3.77 -6.77 -26.61
CA ALA A 79 -3.43 -6.81 -28.04
C ALA A 79 -2.76 -8.14 -28.45
N ALA A 80 -1.97 -8.77 -27.56
CA ALA A 80 -1.39 -10.09 -27.78
C ALA A 80 -2.42 -11.23 -27.63
N ALA A 81 -3.50 -11.02 -26.86
CA ALA A 81 -4.62 -11.94 -26.73
C ALA A 81 -5.68 -11.79 -27.84
N ALA A 82 -5.58 -10.79 -28.71
CA ALA A 82 -6.38 -10.73 -29.92
C ALA A 82 -5.89 -11.83 -30.88
N PRO A 83 -6.76 -12.77 -31.32
CA PRO A 83 -6.35 -13.73 -32.33
C PRO A 83 -5.92 -12.96 -33.58
N SER A 84 -4.78 -13.35 -34.14
CA SER A 84 -4.27 -12.72 -35.36
C SER A 84 -5.37 -12.75 -36.44
N PRO A 85 -5.55 -11.70 -37.26
CA PRO A 85 -6.56 -11.67 -38.32
C PRO A 85 -6.43 -12.82 -39.34
N LEU A 86 -5.32 -13.55 -39.31
CA LEU A 86 -5.05 -14.73 -40.12
C LEU A 86 -5.66 -16.03 -39.58
N GLU A 87 -6.12 -16.09 -38.33
CA GLU A 87 -6.82 -17.27 -37.78
C GLU A 87 -8.34 -17.22 -37.96
N LEU A 88 -8.93 -16.02 -38.09
CA LEU A 88 -10.36 -15.85 -38.32
C LEU A 88 -10.80 -16.17 -39.76
N ALA A 89 -9.86 -16.45 -40.67
CA ALA A 89 -10.14 -16.83 -42.05
C ALA A 89 -10.16 -18.36 -42.29
N VAL A 90 -9.97 -19.18 -41.25
CA VAL A 90 -9.90 -20.66 -41.38
C VAL A 90 -11.18 -21.36 -40.91
N ALA A 91 -12.19 -20.62 -40.45
CA ALA A 91 -13.42 -21.19 -39.90
C ALA A 91 -14.65 -20.82 -40.72
N ASP A 92 -14.66 -21.15 -42.01
CA ASP A 92 -15.88 -21.25 -42.82
C ASP A 92 -15.55 -22.08 -44.07
N ASP A 93 -15.74 -23.41 -43.96
CA ASP A 93 -16.32 -24.30 -44.98
C ASP A 93 -15.99 -25.76 -44.61
N ASP A 94 -16.92 -26.46 -43.95
CA ASP A 94 -17.19 -27.86 -44.30
C ASP A 94 -18.54 -28.27 -43.72
N GLY A 95 -19.46 -28.52 -44.65
CA GLY A 95 -20.85 -28.81 -44.39
C GLY A 95 -21.14 -30.25 -43.95
N ALA A 96 -22.33 -30.34 -43.37
CA ALA A 96 -23.38 -31.31 -43.68
C ALA A 96 -23.18 -32.82 -43.40
N ASP A 97 -24.24 -33.32 -42.73
CA ASP A 97 -24.86 -34.64 -42.79
C ASP A 97 -24.20 -35.85 -42.12
N ALA A 98 -24.83 -36.26 -41.01
CA ALA A 98 -25.54 -37.55 -40.89
C ALA A 98 -26.19 -37.59 -39.49
N ALA A 99 -27.51 -37.48 -39.39
CA ALA A 99 -28.48 -38.58 -39.45
C ALA A 99 -28.79 -39.18 -38.06
N SER A 100 -30.10 -39.34 -37.87
CA SER A 100 -30.89 -39.90 -36.77
C SER A 100 -30.39 -41.19 -36.11
N ALA A 101 -30.73 -41.35 -34.83
CA ALA A 101 -31.17 -42.57 -34.11
C ALA A 101 -30.78 -42.40 -32.62
N ASP A 102 -31.58 -42.65 -31.59
CA ASP A 102 -32.92 -43.19 -31.45
C ASP A 102 -33.51 -42.61 -30.14
N ALA A 103 -34.82 -42.43 -30.15
CA ALA A 103 -35.63 -42.31 -28.95
C ALA A 103 -35.67 -43.65 -28.19
N ASP A 104 -36.01 -43.58 -26.91
CA ASP A 104 -36.37 -44.68 -25.99
C ASP A 104 -35.26 -45.25 -25.10
N ALA A 105 -35.08 -44.59 -23.95
CA ALA A 105 -34.59 -45.22 -22.72
C ALA A 105 -35.21 -44.54 -21.48
N TRP A 106 -36.55 -44.58 -21.38
CA TRP A 106 -37.28 -44.42 -20.13
C TRP A 106 -38.11 -45.70 -19.88
N ALA A 107 -38.03 -46.21 -18.65
CA ALA A 107 -38.87 -47.24 -18.02
C ALA A 107 -38.63 -48.73 -18.37
N ALA A 108 -37.82 -49.38 -17.55
CA ALA A 108 -38.13 -50.67 -16.93
C ALA A 108 -37.31 -50.86 -15.65
#